data_AF-A0A1I4X0R9-F1
#
_entry.id   AF-A0A1I4X0R9-F1
#
_cell.length_a   1.000
_cell.length_b   1.000
_cell.length_c   1.000
_cell.angle_alpha   90.00
_cell.angle_beta   90.00
_cell.angle_gamma   90.00
#
_symmetry.space_group_name_H-M   'P 1'
#
loop_
_entity.id
_entity.type
_entity.pdbx_description
1 polymer ?
#
loop_
_entity_poly.entity_id
_entity_poly.type
_entity_poly.pdbx_seq_one_letter_code
_entity_poly.pdbx_strand_id
1 'polypeptide(L)'
;MILLLTGIVLIALGILAGTGLVLAPFGLIPPPPGLSLWLAFPAFVITGYVLVIVGANRPKIRKVFLGASSLLLVLALAAAAGLVLAGASIVQPATSTLSLWFVLVIAGIHGVTGAASYNRTTDEA
;
A
#
# COMPACT_ATOMS: atom_id res chain seq x y z
N MET A 1 -5.35 -2.43 23.15
CA MET A 1 -5.07 -3.61 22.28
C MET A 1 -6.01 -3.71 21.10
N ILE A 2 -7.33 -3.52 21.27
CA ILE A 2 -8.29 -3.60 20.16
C ILE A 2 -7.95 -2.64 19.00
N LEU A 3 -7.58 -1.39 19.30
CA LEU A 3 -7.20 -0.39 18.29
C LEU A 3 -6.00 -0.82 17.43
N LEU A 4 -4.96 -1.40 18.05
CA LEU A 4 -3.79 -1.91 17.34
C LEU A 4 -4.17 -3.06 16.40
N LEU A 5 -4.98 -4.01 16.87
CA LEU A 5 -5.42 -5.15 16.06
C LEU A 5 -6.28 -4.69 14.88
N THR A 6 -7.26 -3.83 15.15
CA THR A 6 -8.09 -3.22 14.10
C THR A 6 -7.25 -2.46 13.08
N GLY A 7 -6.26 -1.70 13.55
CA GLY A 7 -5.35 -0.97 12.67
C GLY A 7 -4.52 -1.88 11.76
N ILE A 8 -3.97 -2.98 12.30
CA ILE A 8 -3.24 -3.98 11.51
C ILE A 8 -4.15 -4.64 10.47
N VAL A 9 -5.37 -5.03 10.87
CA VAL A 9 -6.35 -5.62 9.94
C VAL A 9 -6.72 -4.65 8.83
N LEU A 10 -6.94 -3.37 9.14
CA LEU A 10 -7.22 -2.35 8.14
C LEU A 10 -6.04 -2.16 7.17
N ILE A 11 -4.80 -2.09 7.67
CA ILE A 11 -3.62 -2.04 6.80
C ILE A 11 -3.58 -3.26 5.86
N ALA A 12 -3.83 -4.46 6.38
CA ALA A 12 -3.84 -5.69 5.57
C ALA A 12 -4.94 -5.66 4.50
N LEU A 13 -6.15 -5.20 4.84
CA LEU A 13 -7.25 -5.03 3.89
C LEU A 13 -6.94 -3.96 2.85
N GLY A 14 -6.27 -2.88 3.24
CA GLY A 14 -5.77 -1.86 2.32
C GLY A 14 -4.77 -2.46 1.33
N ILE A 15 -3.76 -3.18 1.81
CA ILE A 15 -2.78 -3.87 0.95
C ILE A 15 -3.46 -4.86 0.00
N LEU A 16 -4.46 -5.60 0.48
CA LEU A 16 -5.25 -6.50 -0.36
C LEU A 16 -5.98 -5.73 -1.47
N ALA A 17 -6.60 -4.59 -1.13
CA ALA A 17 -7.27 -3.73 -2.10
C ALA A 17 -6.27 -3.17 -3.14
N GLY A 18 -5.12 -2.69 -2.69
CA GLY A 18 -4.05 -2.21 -3.57
C GLY A 18 -3.49 -3.31 -4.48
N THR A 19 -3.37 -4.54 -3.97
CA THR A 19 -2.98 -5.71 -4.77
C THR A 19 -4.00 -5.98 -5.87
N GLY A 20 -5.30 -5.95 -5.55
CA GLY A 20 -6.36 -6.04 -6.56
C GLY A 20 -6.23 -4.96 -7.64
N LEU A 21 -5.97 -3.71 -7.26
CA LEU A 21 -5.76 -2.60 -8.21
C LEU A 21 -4.53 -2.79 -9.11
N VAL A 22 -3.46 -3.41 -8.60
CA VAL A 22 -2.26 -3.77 -9.39
C VAL A 22 -2.57 -4.91 -10.37
N LEU A 23 -3.38 -5.88 -9.96
CA LEU A 23 -3.72 -7.05 -10.79
C LEU A 23 -4.79 -6.76 -11.84
N ALA A 24 -5.65 -5.74 -11.64
CA ALA A 24 -6.71 -5.34 -12.56
C ALA A 24 -6.28 -5.20 -14.04
N PRO A 25 -5.22 -4.41 -14.38
CA PRO A 25 -4.79 -4.22 -15.76
C PRO A 25 -4.25 -5.48 -16.42
N PHE A 26 -3.90 -6.53 -15.66
CA PHE A 26 -3.40 -7.79 -16.20
C PHE A 26 -4.52 -8.82 -16.43
N GLY A 27 -5.78 -8.47 -16.19
CA GLY A 27 -6.92 -9.37 -16.39
C GLY A 27 -6.99 -10.53 -15.39
N LEU A 28 -6.22 -10.47 -14.30
CA LEU A 28 -6.15 -11.51 -13.27
C LEU A 28 -7.34 -11.46 -12.29
N ILE A 29 -8.17 -10.42 -12.38
CA ILE A 29 -9.41 -10.27 -11.63
C ILE A 29 -10.53 -9.75 -12.54
N PRO A 30 -11.82 -10.02 -12.24
CA PRO A 30 -12.95 -9.57 -13.06
C PRO A 30 -12.96 -8.03 -13.19
N PRO A 31 -12.93 -7.49 -14.42
CA PRO A 31 -13.03 -6.05 -14.63
C PRO A 31 -14.47 -5.53 -14.58
N PRO A 32 -14.68 -4.24 -14.23
CA PRO A 32 -13.70 -3.26 -13.77
C PRO A 32 -13.49 -3.28 -12.25
N PRO A 33 -12.30 -2.86 -11.75
CA PRO A 33 -12.09 -2.67 -10.31
C PRO A 33 -13.07 -1.60 -9.81
N GLY A 34 -14.02 -2.01 -8.99
CA GLY A 34 -15.07 -1.14 -8.47
C GLY A 34 -14.51 0.03 -7.66
N LEU A 35 -15.26 1.13 -7.61
CA LEU A 35 -14.93 2.35 -6.86
C LEU A 35 -14.59 2.07 -5.39
N SER A 36 -15.14 0.99 -4.83
CA SER A 36 -14.81 0.46 -3.52
C SER A 36 -13.32 0.16 -3.33
N LEU A 37 -12.62 -0.48 -4.29
CA LEU A 37 -11.19 -0.79 -4.20
C LEU A 37 -10.33 0.48 -4.19
N TRP A 38 -10.71 1.44 -5.05
CA TRP A 38 -10.03 2.74 -5.17
C TRP A 38 -10.07 3.54 -3.88
N LEU A 39 -11.21 3.54 -3.19
CA LEU A 39 -11.37 4.25 -1.91
C LEU A 39 -10.85 3.43 -0.72
N ALA A 40 -11.10 2.12 -0.71
CA ALA A 40 -10.69 1.22 0.38
C ALA A 40 -9.18 1.22 0.56
N PHE A 41 -8.40 1.24 -0.53
CA PHE A 41 -6.95 1.22 -0.44
C PHE A 41 -6.39 2.38 0.40
N PRO A 42 -6.52 3.66 0.00
CA PRO A 42 -5.99 4.77 0.78
C PRO A 42 -6.69 4.89 2.14
N ALA A 43 -8.02 4.72 2.21
CA ALA A 43 -8.76 4.89 3.45
C ALA A 43 -8.31 3.90 4.52
N PHE A 44 -8.21 2.61 4.18
CA PHE A 44 -7.83 1.58 5.16
C PHE A 44 -6.35 1.68 5.54
N VAL A 45 -5.46 2.04 4.61
CA VAL A 45 -4.05 2.28 4.94
C VAL A 45 -3.91 3.46 5.92
N ILE A 46 -4.52 4.61 5.61
CA ILE A 46 -4.42 5.81 6.45
C ILE A 46 -5.06 5.58 7.82
N THR A 47 -6.32 5.10 7.85
CA THR A 47 -7.02 4.84 9.11
C THR A 47 -6.31 3.76 9.92
N GLY A 48 -5.79 2.72 9.27
CA GLY A 48 -5.03 1.67 9.92
C GLY A 48 -3.76 2.19 10.59
N TYR A 49 -2.99 3.03 9.90
CA TYR A 49 -1.81 3.70 10.48
C TYR A 49 -2.18 4.56 11.70
N VAL A 50 -3.24 5.37 11.60
CA VAL A 50 -3.72 6.22 12.72
C VAL A 50 -4.10 5.37 13.93
N LEU A 51 -4.83 4.28 13.74
CA LEU A 51 -5.24 3.39 14.82
C LEU A 51 -4.06 2.67 15.49
N VAL A 52 -3.03 2.29 14.72
CA VAL A 52 -1.80 1.72 15.28
C VAL A 52 -1.06 2.74 16.14
N ILE A 53 -0.98 4.00 15.71
CA ILE A 53 -0.34 5.08 16.49
C ILE A 53 -1.06 5.30 17.82
N VAL A 54 -2.39 5.39 17.80
CA VAL A 54 -3.20 5.64 19.00
C VAL A 54 -3.22 4.42 19.94
N GLY A 55 -3.17 3.20 19.38
CA GLY A 55 -3.45 1.97 20.09
C GLY A 55 -2.25 1.22 20.69
N ALA A 56 -1.02 1.67 20.47
CA ALA A 56 0.18 0.87 20.70
C ALA A 56 1.33 1.62 21.40
N ASN A 57 2.21 0.86 22.04
CA ASN A 57 3.44 1.40 22.63
C ASN A 57 4.54 1.55 21.55
N ARG A 58 5.43 2.54 21.72
CA ARG A 58 6.50 2.88 20.76
C ARG A 58 7.22 1.69 20.09
N PRO A 59 7.69 0.64 20.80
CA PRO A 59 8.40 -0.46 20.14
C PRO A 59 7.52 -1.30 19.21
N LYS A 60 6.22 -1.43 19.51
CA LYS A 60 5.26 -2.16 18.66
C LYS A 60 4.88 -1.35 17.42
N ILE A 61 4.70 -0.04 17.57
CA ILE A 61 4.46 0.89 16.45
C ILE A 61 5.57 0.73 15.41
N ARG A 62 6.83 0.77 15.86
CA ARG A 62 8.00 0.68 14.97
C ARG A 62 8.02 -0.58 14.11
N LYS A 63 7.77 -1.75 14.70
CA LYS A 63 7.74 -3.03 13.96
C LYS A 63 6.61 -3.08 12.93
N VAL A 64 5.40 -2.63 13.32
CA VAL A 64 4.24 -2.62 12.43
C VAL A 64 4.43 -1.65 11.27
N PHE A 65 4.94 -0.44 11.56
CA PHE A 65 5.20 0.56 10.54
C PHE A 65 6.24 0.10 9.53
N LEU A 66 7.34 -0.49 9.99
CA LEU A 66 8.37 -1.03 9.09
C LEU A 66 7.78 -2.10 8.17
N GLY A 67 7.06 -3.07 8.72
CA GLY A 67 6.42 -4.12 7.92
C GLY A 67 5.43 -3.57 6.90
N ALA A 68 4.51 -2.70 7.35
CA ALA A 68 3.52 -2.07 6.48
C ALA A 68 4.18 -1.24 5.36
N SER A 69 5.19 -0.44 5.69
CA SER A 69 5.91 0.38 4.70
C SER A 69 6.70 -0.47 3.71
N SER A 70 7.33 -1.55 4.14
CA SER A 70 7.98 -2.50 3.22
C SER A 70 6.98 -3.12 2.25
N LEU A 71 5.81 -3.56 2.73
CA LEU A 71 4.77 -4.11 1.86
C LEU A 71 4.24 -3.05 0.87
N LEU A 72 4.02 -1.82 1.33
CA LEU A 72 3.59 -0.72 0.46
C LEU A 72 4.65 -0.36 -0.59
N LEU A 73 5.94 -0.38 -0.23
CA LEU A 73 7.02 -0.18 -1.19
C LEU A 73 7.11 -1.29 -2.23
N VAL A 74 6.94 -2.56 -1.81
CA VAL A 74 6.86 -3.70 -2.74
C VAL A 74 5.68 -3.53 -3.70
N LEU A 75 4.53 -3.10 -3.19
CA LEU A 75 3.35 -2.85 -4.00
C LEU A 75 3.55 -1.69 -4.98
N ALA A 76 4.21 -0.61 -4.54
CA ALA A 76 4.60 0.51 -5.40
C ALA A 76 5.56 0.06 -6.51
N LEU A 77 6.54 -0.79 -6.16
CA LEU A 77 7.50 -1.33 -7.11
C LEU A 77 6.82 -2.25 -8.14
N ALA A 78 5.87 -3.07 -7.71
CA ALA A 78 5.06 -3.89 -8.61
C ALA A 78 4.24 -3.03 -9.59
N ALA A 79 3.63 -1.95 -9.11
CA ALA A 79 2.91 -1.00 -9.96
C ALA A 79 3.84 -0.30 -10.97
N ALA A 80 5.03 0.13 -10.52
CA ALA A 80 6.06 0.72 -11.39
C ALA A 80 6.54 -0.26 -12.45
N ALA A 81 6.84 -1.51 -12.07
CA ALA A 81 7.24 -2.55 -13.01
C ALA A 81 6.15 -2.82 -14.05
N GLY A 82 4.89 -2.90 -13.62
CA GLY A 82 3.74 -3.03 -14.52
C GLY A 82 3.63 -1.87 -15.52
N LEU A 83 3.82 -0.64 -15.05
CA LEU A 83 3.84 0.56 -15.90
C LEU A 83 4.98 0.54 -16.91
N VAL A 84 6.18 0.15 -16.50
CA VAL A 84 7.36 0.04 -17.37
C VAL A 84 7.14 -1.04 -18.43
N LEU A 85 6.63 -2.22 -18.05
CA LEU A 85 6.34 -3.31 -18.98
C LEU A 85 5.26 -2.94 -20.00
N ALA A 86 4.21 -2.24 -19.55
CA ALA A 86 3.16 -1.73 -20.43
C ALA A 86 3.68 -0.63 -21.37
N GLY A 87 4.47 0.32 -20.85
CA GLY A 87 5.06 1.39 -21.66
C GLY A 87 6.09 0.90 -22.67
N ALA A 88 6.84 -0.16 -22.33
CA ALA A 88 7.77 -0.83 -23.23
C ALA A 88 7.09 -1.77 -24.24
N SER A 89 5.75 -1.87 -24.23
CA SER A 89 4.97 -2.79 -25.06
C SER A 89 5.34 -4.28 -24.88
N ILE A 90 5.94 -4.65 -23.74
CA ILE A 90 6.27 -6.04 -23.39
C ILE A 90 5.00 -6.78 -22.92
N VAL A 91 4.12 -6.07 -22.21
CA VAL A 91 2.82 -6.58 -21.75
C VAL A 91 1.72 -5.67 -22.27
N GLN A 92 0.67 -6.24 -22.88
CA GLN A 92 -0.51 -5.50 -23.27
C GLN A 92 -1.53 -5.50 -22.12
N PRO A 93 -1.86 -4.34 -21.53
CA PRO A 93 -2.83 -4.29 -20.45
C PRO A 93 -4.24 -4.57 -20.98
N ALA A 94 -4.97 -5.44 -20.29
CA ALA A 94 -6.35 -5.79 -20.61
C ALA A 94 -7.34 -4.65 -20.31
N THR A 95 -6.99 -3.76 -19.37
CA THR A 95 -7.77 -2.57 -19.01
C THR A 95 -6.88 -1.34 -18.85
N SER A 96 -7.47 -0.20 -18.50
CA SER A 96 -6.73 1.03 -18.19
C SER A 96 -5.64 0.81 -17.13
N THR A 97 -4.46 1.44 -17.34
CA THR A 97 -3.32 1.43 -16.41
C THR A 97 -3.43 2.48 -15.30
N LEU A 98 -4.55 3.23 -15.24
CA LEU A 98 -4.78 4.28 -14.24
C LEU A 98 -4.67 3.74 -12.80
N SER A 99 -5.09 2.50 -12.56
CA SER A 99 -4.95 1.87 -11.25
C SER A 99 -3.49 1.69 -10.82
N LEU A 100 -2.58 1.41 -11.76
CA LEU A 100 -1.15 1.31 -11.48
C LEU A 100 -0.57 2.66 -11.05
N TRP A 101 -0.92 3.72 -11.76
CA TRP A 101 -0.51 5.09 -11.40
C TRP A 101 -1.01 5.46 -10.00
N PHE A 102 -2.28 5.16 -9.71
CA PHE A 102 -2.88 5.43 -8.42
C PHE A 102 -2.18 4.68 -7.28
N VAL A 103 -1.96 3.37 -7.45
CA VAL A 103 -1.26 2.56 -6.43
C VAL A 103 0.18 3.04 -6.27
N LEU A 104 0.88 3.34 -7.37
CA LEU A 104 2.26 3.85 -7.33
C LEU A 104 2.38 5.11 -6.47
N VAL A 105 1.49 6.08 -6.69
CA VAL A 105 1.50 7.35 -5.94
C VAL A 105 1.18 7.12 -4.47
N ILE A 106 0.06 6.44 -4.17
CA ILE A 106 -0.40 6.27 -2.79
C ILE A 106 0.54 5.37 -1.99
N ALA A 107 0.88 4.19 -2.53
CA ALA A 107 1.77 3.24 -1.88
C ALA A 107 3.20 3.78 -1.79
N GLY A 108 3.67 4.49 -2.82
CA GLY A 108 4.99 5.12 -2.84
C GLY A 108 5.13 6.18 -1.75
N ILE A 109 4.18 7.13 -1.66
CA ILE A 109 4.20 8.18 -0.64
C ILE A 109 4.20 7.56 0.76
N HIS A 110 3.24 6.67 1.06
CA HIS A 110 3.11 6.09 2.40
C HIS A 110 4.26 5.14 2.75
N GLY A 111 4.75 4.37 1.78
CA GLY A 111 5.90 3.48 1.92
C GLY A 111 7.18 4.24 2.26
N VAL A 112 7.46 5.33 1.53
CA VAL A 112 8.64 6.17 1.78
C VAL A 112 8.51 6.91 3.11
N THR A 113 7.34 7.47 3.43
CA THR A 113 7.14 8.19 4.71
C THR A 113 7.43 7.27 5.89
N GLY A 114 6.84 6.07 5.94
CA GLY A 114 7.06 5.17 7.07
C GLY A 114 8.47 4.57 7.12
N ALA A 115 9.13 4.34 5.97
CA ALA A 115 10.53 3.93 5.93
C ALA A 115 11.48 5.03 6.44
N ALA A 116 11.26 6.30 6.04
CA ALA A 116 12.07 7.44 6.48
C ALA A 116 11.90 7.73 7.98
N SER A 117 10.69 7.55 8.53
CA SER A 117 10.43 7.70 9.97
C SER A 117 11.20 6.70 10.84
N TYR A 118 11.59 5.54 10.31
CA TYR A 118 12.40 4.56 11.04
C TYR A 118 13.84 5.05 11.23
N ASN A 119 14.46 5.63 10.20
CA ASN A 119 15.88 5.98 10.20
C ASN A 119 16.21 7.15 11.15
N ARG A 120 15.31 8.13 11.30
CA ARG A 120 15.52 9.26 12.22
C ARG A 120 15.56 8.86 13.70
N THR A 121 14.94 7.73 14.07
CA THR A 121 14.90 7.29 15.47
C THR A 121 16.14 6.49 15.91
N THR A 122 16.99 6.07 14.96
CA THR A 122 18.27 5.42 15.27
C THR A 122 19.40 6.42 15.42
N ASP A 123 19.30 7.60 14.82
CA ASP A 123 20.33 8.66 14.95
C ASP A 123 20.25 9.39 16.31
N GLU A 124 19.13 9.30 17.02
CA GLU A 124 18.90 9.94 18.34
C GLU A 124 19.00 8.97 19.55
N ALA A 125 19.42 7.72 19.35
CA ALA A 125 19.52 6.68 20.39
C ALA A 125 20.97 6.27 20.65
#